data_AF-A0A1M5GJT1-F1
#
_entry.id   AF-A0A1M5GJT1-F1
#
_cell.length_a   1.000
_cell.length_b   1.000
_cell.length_c   1.000
_cell.angle_alpha   90.00
_cell.angle_beta   90.00
_cell.angle_gamma   90.00
#
_symmetry.space_group_name_H-M   'P 1'
#
loop_
_entity.id
_entity.type
_entity.pdbx_description
1 polymer ?
#
loop_
_entity_poly.entity_id
_entity_poly.type
_entity_poly.pdbx_seq_one_letter_code
_entity_poly.pdbx_strand_id
1 'polypeptide(L)'
;MALIVEKRILTTDRGETILLCPRCGGESLHHQGVTSYDRGEDAELVIRSVVEGGSAKIDAVPSDGSGNPSSRRDGLSIKFWCEGCKGVDEDILEFAISQHKGSTLLG
;
A
#
# COMPACT_ATOMS: atom_id res chain seq x y z
N MET A 1 6.43 24.95 8.64
CA MET A 1 6.51 24.05 9.81
C MET A 1 5.41 23.01 9.62
N ALA A 2 5.73 21.80 9.17
CA ALA A 2 4.71 20.77 8.95
C ALA A 2 4.23 20.25 10.32
N LEU A 3 2.93 20.39 10.59
CA LEU A 3 2.29 19.77 11.74
C LEU A 3 2.37 18.26 11.55
N ILE A 4 3.21 17.59 12.34
CA ILE A 4 3.12 16.14 12.51
C ILE A 4 1.85 15.91 13.31
N VAL A 5 0.77 15.54 12.62
CA VAL A 5 -0.44 15.04 13.28
C VAL A 5 -0.13 13.62 13.76
N GLU A 6 -0.01 13.41 15.06
CA GLU A 6 -0.02 12.06 15.63
C GLU A 6 -1.34 11.38 15.29
N LYS A 7 -1.34 10.52 14.27
CA LYS A 7 -2.47 9.65 13.97
C LYS A 7 -2.47 8.47 14.93
N ARG A 8 -3.15 8.64 16.06
CA ARG A 8 -3.40 7.54 16.99
C ARG A 8 -4.72 6.86 16.60
N ILE A 9 -4.65 5.62 16.13
CA ILE A 9 -5.85 4.80 15.94
C ILE A 9 -6.43 4.55 17.34
N LEU A 10 -7.56 5.20 17.67
CA LEU A 10 -8.40 4.79 18.79
C LEU A 10 -9.03 3.44 18.44
N THR A 11 -9.70 2.76 19.39
CA THR A 11 -10.38 1.46 19.12
C THR A 11 -11.28 1.50 17.89
N THR A 12 -11.71 2.69 17.45
CA THR A 12 -12.07 2.95 16.05
C THR A 12 -11.73 4.40 15.70
N ASP A 13 -10.95 4.65 14.63
CA ASP A 13 -10.75 5.99 14.04
C ASP A 13 -11.45 6.04 12.67
N ARG A 14 -12.38 6.98 12.51
CA ARG A 14 -13.12 7.23 11.26
C ARG A 14 -12.88 8.66 10.74
N GLY A 15 -11.87 9.35 11.26
CA GLY A 15 -11.47 10.64 10.72
C GLY A 15 -10.96 10.50 9.30
N GLU A 16 -11.11 11.55 8.50
CA GLU A 16 -10.65 11.59 7.12
C GLU A 16 -9.50 12.57 6.98
N THR A 17 -8.50 12.19 6.19
CA THR A 17 -7.49 13.12 5.68
C THR A 17 -7.22 12.78 4.23
N ILE A 18 -6.83 13.79 3.47
CA ILE A 18 -6.48 13.64 2.06
C ILE A 18 -5.07 13.04 1.96
N LEU A 19 -4.91 12.04 1.10
CA LEU A 19 -3.59 11.55 0.68
C LEU A 19 -3.19 12.33 -0.58
N LEU A 20 -2.11 13.12 -0.47
CA LEU A 20 -1.61 13.90 -1.60
C LEU A 20 -0.72 13.06 -2.50
N CYS A 21 -0.76 13.35 -3.80
CA CYS A 21 0.18 12.80 -4.76
C CYS A 21 1.61 13.22 -4.39
N PRO A 22 2.55 12.27 -4.19
CA PRO A 22 3.92 12.61 -3.82
C PRO A 22 4.70 13.29 -4.96
N ARG A 23 4.22 13.21 -6.21
CA ARG A 23 4.88 13.83 -7.37
C ARG A 23 4.45 15.28 -7.58
N CYS A 24 3.14 15.56 -7.59
CA CYS A 24 2.62 16.90 -7.91
C CYS A 24 1.94 17.62 -6.74
N GLY A 25 1.74 16.96 -5.59
CA GLY A 25 1.01 17.51 -4.44
C GLY A 25 -0.51 17.60 -4.62
N GLY A 26 -1.05 17.15 -5.75
CA GLY A 26 -2.49 17.16 -6.02
C GLY A 26 -3.27 16.13 -5.21
N GLU A 27 -4.58 16.34 -5.09
CA GLU A 27 -5.49 15.53 -4.25
C GLU A 27 -6.17 14.40 -5.05
N SER A 28 -6.13 14.45 -6.38
CA SER A 28 -6.78 13.49 -7.29
C SER A 28 -5.97 12.19 -7.46
N LEU A 29 -5.78 11.43 -6.38
CA LEU A 29 -5.24 10.08 -6.41
C LEU A 29 -6.36 9.04 -6.53
N HIS A 30 -6.42 8.36 -7.67
CA HIS A 30 -7.38 7.29 -7.93
C HIS A 30 -6.74 5.94 -7.65
N HIS A 31 -7.31 5.21 -6.70
CA HIS A 31 -6.92 3.83 -6.43
C HIS A 31 -7.31 2.91 -7.61
N GLN A 32 -6.34 2.15 -8.12
CA GLN A 32 -6.48 1.27 -9.30
C GLN A 32 -6.38 -0.22 -8.96
N GLY A 33 -5.64 -0.57 -7.91
CA GLY A 33 -5.48 -1.95 -7.49
C GLY A 33 -4.96 -2.10 -6.07
N VAL A 34 -5.32 -3.20 -5.40
CA VAL A 34 -4.80 -3.60 -4.09
C VAL A 34 -4.13 -4.94 -4.21
N THR A 35 -2.97 -5.09 -3.58
CA THR A 35 -2.42 -6.40 -3.25
C THR A 35 -2.26 -6.54 -1.74
N SER A 36 -2.93 -7.54 -1.16
CA SER A 36 -2.71 -7.95 0.22
C SER A 36 -1.83 -9.19 0.25
N TYR A 37 -0.87 -9.18 1.17
CA TYR A 37 0.06 -10.28 1.40
C TYR A 37 -0.18 -10.79 2.83
N ASP A 38 -0.75 -11.99 2.93
CA ASP A 38 -0.91 -12.71 4.20
C ASP A 38 0.26 -13.68 4.34
N ARG A 39 1.08 -13.44 5.36
CA ARG A 39 2.31 -14.16 5.63
C ARG A 39 2.58 -14.22 7.12
N GLY A 40 2.54 -15.44 7.66
CA GLY A 40 3.11 -15.72 8.98
C GLY A 40 4.59 -15.34 9.07
N GLU A 41 5.08 -14.97 10.26
CA GLU A 41 6.46 -14.52 10.43
C GLU A 41 7.46 -15.54 9.84
N ASP A 42 8.28 -15.08 8.90
CA ASP A 42 9.30 -15.88 8.17
C ASP A 42 8.77 -17.06 7.33
N ALA A 43 7.45 -17.15 7.08
CA ALA A 43 6.90 -18.23 6.27
C ALA A 43 7.50 -18.25 4.86
N GLU A 44 7.74 -19.45 4.31
CA GLU A 44 8.31 -19.63 2.96
C GLU A 44 7.32 -19.24 1.85
N LEU A 45 6.02 -19.31 2.14
CA LEU A 45 4.95 -18.96 1.23
C LEU A 45 4.16 -17.75 1.75
N VAL A 46 3.65 -16.96 0.81
CA VAL A 46 2.75 -15.84 1.04
C VAL A 46 1.45 -16.11 0.30
N ILE A 47 0.32 -15.92 0.95
CA ILE A 47 -0.97 -15.85 0.26
C ILE A 47 -1.12 -14.43 -0.26
N ARG A 48 -1.05 -14.27 -1.57
CA ARG A 48 -1.18 -13.00 -2.25
C ARG A 48 -2.58 -12.88 -2.83
N SER A 49 -3.30 -11.84 -2.41
CA SER A 49 -4.63 -11.49 -2.91
C SER A 49 -4.57 -10.18 -3.67
N VAL A 50 -4.81 -10.23 -4.99
CA VAL A 50 -4.77 -9.07 -5.88
C VAL A 50 -6.19 -8.73 -6.34
N VAL A 51 -6.58 -7.46 -6.21
CA VAL A 51 -7.81 -6.91 -6.78
C VAL A 51 -7.44 -5.74 -7.67
N GLU A 52 -7.65 -5.88 -8.98
CA GLU A 52 -7.26 -4.88 -9.98
C GLU A 52 -8.10 -5.06 -11.25
N GLY A 53 -8.47 -3.94 -11.90
CA GLY A 53 -9.12 -3.96 -13.22
C GLY A 53 -10.45 -4.72 -13.28
N GLY A 54 -11.22 -4.76 -12.18
CA GLY A 54 -12.49 -5.50 -12.10
C GLY A 54 -12.33 -7.01 -11.91
N SER A 55 -11.11 -7.48 -11.59
CA SER A 55 -10.81 -8.89 -11.33
C SER A 55 -10.20 -9.08 -9.94
N ALA A 56 -10.31 -10.31 -9.42
CA ALA A 56 -9.65 -10.72 -8.20
C ALA A 56 -8.90 -12.04 -8.45
N LYS A 57 -7.69 -12.13 -7.90
CA LYS A 57 -6.85 -13.33 -7.95
C LYS A 57 -6.26 -13.60 -6.58
N ILE A 58 -6.27 -14.86 -6.16
CA ILE A 58 -5.60 -15.32 -4.95
C ILE A 58 -4.64 -16.43 -5.34
N ASP A 59 -3.36 -16.29 -5.01
CA ASP A 59 -2.34 -17.31 -5.23
C ASP A 59 -1.39 -17.45 -4.03
N ALA A 60 -0.92 -18.69 -3.79
CA ALA A 60 0.19 -18.95 -2.90
C ALA A 60 1.48 -18.83 -3.70
N VAL A 61 2.38 -17.94 -3.30
CA VAL A 61 3.66 -17.70 -3.97
C VAL A 61 4.83 -17.80 -3.00
N PRO A 62 6.05 -18.15 -3.45
CA PRO A 62 7.24 -18.02 -2.62
C PRO A 62 7.35 -16.61 -2.05
N SER A 63 7.71 -16.52 -0.78
CA SER A 63 7.96 -15.24 -0.10
C SER A 63 8.96 -14.40 -0.89
N ASP A 64 10.05 -15.04 -1.30
CA ASP A 64 11.09 -14.40 -2.09
C ASP A 64 10.55 -14.07 -3.48
N GLY A 65 10.56 -12.78 -3.82
CA GLY A 65 10.00 -12.30 -5.08
C GLY A 65 8.47 -12.21 -5.10
N SER A 66 7.77 -12.39 -3.97
CA SER A 66 6.31 -12.21 -3.88
C SER A 66 5.83 -10.80 -4.24
N GLY A 67 6.69 -9.79 -4.02
CA GLY A 67 6.33 -8.37 -4.07
C GLY A 67 5.83 -7.82 -2.73
N ASN A 68 5.80 -8.64 -1.66
CA ASN A 68 5.38 -8.19 -0.33
C ASN A 68 6.29 -7.07 0.18
N PRO A 69 5.77 -5.87 0.51
CA PRO A 69 6.59 -4.78 1.03
C PRO A 69 7.09 -5.05 2.45
N SER A 70 6.52 -6.01 3.18
CA SER A 70 7.10 -6.52 4.43
C SER A 70 8.00 -7.72 4.16
N SER A 71 9.24 -7.64 4.67
CA SER A 71 10.24 -8.68 4.48
C SER A 71 9.99 -9.97 5.25
N ARG A 72 9.16 -9.94 6.30
CA ARG A 72 8.97 -11.08 7.23
C ARG A 72 7.53 -11.36 7.60
N ARG A 73 6.58 -10.44 7.36
CA ARG A 73 5.20 -10.53 7.84
C ARG A 73 4.22 -10.07 6.76
N ASP A 74 2.99 -9.81 7.15
CA ASP A 74 1.96 -9.25 6.28
C ASP A 74 2.36 -7.91 5.67
N GLY A 75 1.78 -7.62 4.52
CA GLY A 75 1.92 -6.35 3.83
C GLY A 75 0.71 -6.01 2.99
N LEU A 76 0.65 -4.74 2.60
CA LEU A 76 -0.36 -4.22 1.68
C LEU A 76 0.32 -3.31 0.67
N SER A 77 -0.01 -3.44 -0.60
CA SER A 77 0.31 -2.43 -1.60
C SER A 77 -0.95 -1.93 -2.30
N ILE A 78 -1.01 -0.62 -2.55
CA ILE A 78 -2.12 0.08 -3.18
C ILE A 78 -1.57 0.86 -4.36
N LYS A 79 -2.05 0.54 -5.57
CA LYS A 79 -1.67 1.25 -6.80
C LYS A 79 -2.57 2.46 -7.01
N PHE A 80 -1.98 3.58 -7.38
CA PHE A 80 -2.66 4.82 -7.68
C PHE A 80 -2.33 5.34 -9.07
N TRP A 81 -3.32 5.96 -9.68
CA TRP A 81 -3.17 6.86 -10.82
C TRP A 81 -3.48 8.29 -10.36
N CYS A 82 -2.64 9.25 -10.76
CA CYS A 82 -2.83 10.67 -10.43
C CYS A 82 -3.34 11.44 -11.64
N GLU A 83 -4.47 12.14 -11.51
CA GLU A 83 -5.06 12.92 -12.61
C GLU A 83 -4.19 14.12 -13.03
N GLY A 84 -3.45 14.69 -12.07
CA GLY A 84 -2.61 15.87 -12.28
C GLY A 84 -1.22 15.57 -12.85
N CYS A 85 -0.77 14.31 -12.80
CA CYS A 85 0.49 13.91 -13.42
C CYS A 85 0.22 13.59 -14.89
N LYS A 86 0.78 14.39 -15.81
CA LYS A 86 0.63 14.25 -17.27
C LYS A 86 2.00 13.93 -17.89
N GLY A 87 2.04 13.08 -18.91
CA GLY A 87 3.27 12.75 -19.64
C GLY A 87 4.19 11.77 -18.91
N VAL A 88 5.49 12.09 -18.80
CA VAL A 88 6.54 11.18 -18.27
C VAL A 88 6.30 10.78 -16.81
N ASP A 89 5.49 11.54 -16.08
CA ASP A 89 5.13 11.30 -14.68
C ASP A 89 3.82 10.49 -14.51
N GLU A 90 3.26 9.91 -15.58
CA GLU A 90 2.03 9.10 -15.54
C GLU A 90 2.20 7.67 -15.00
N ASP A 91 3.43 7.30 -14.62
CA ASP A 91 3.71 5.97 -14.07
C ASP A 91 2.82 5.65 -12.86
N ILE A 92 2.53 4.37 -12.64
CA ILE A 92 1.75 3.94 -11.47
C ILE A 92 2.50 4.35 -10.19
N LEU A 93 1.77 4.98 -9.27
CA LEU A 93 2.23 5.21 -7.90
C LEU A 93 1.85 4.00 -7.05
N GLU A 94 2.73 3.57 -6.17
CA GLU A 94 2.41 2.51 -5.21
C GLU A 94 2.57 3.07 -3.79
N PHE A 95 1.56 2.82 -2.95
CA PHE A 95 1.61 3.07 -1.53
C PHE A 95 1.69 1.73 -0.81
N ALA A 96 2.70 1.57 0.04
CA ALA A 96 2.97 0.35 0.76
C ALA A 96 2.70 0.54 2.26
N ILE A 97 2.04 -0.46 2.85
CA ILE A 97 1.97 -0.66 4.30
C ILE A 97 2.77 -1.91 4.61
N SER A 98 3.85 -1.78 5.36
CA SER A 98 4.72 -2.89 5.73
C SER A 98 4.90 -3.01 7.24
N GLN A 99 5.19 -4.22 7.70
CA GLN A 99 5.49 -4.50 9.10
C GLN A 99 6.99 -4.70 9.31
N HIS A 100 7.56 -4.03 10.30
CA HIS A 100 8.94 -4.24 10.74
C HIS A 100 9.08 -4.11 12.27
N LYS A 101 9.46 -5.19 12.96
CA LYS A 101 9.74 -5.23 14.41
C LYS A 101 8.63 -4.61 15.28
N GLY A 102 7.37 -4.86 14.92
CA GLY A 102 6.20 -4.33 15.66
C GLY A 102 5.76 -2.92 15.23
N SER A 103 6.47 -2.29 14.29
CA SER A 103 6.10 -1.02 13.70
C SER A 103 5.39 -1.22 12.36
N THR A 104 4.38 -0.40 12.11
CA THR A 104 3.77 -0.21 10.79
C THR A 104 4.50 0.92 10.07
N LEU A 105 5.03 0.63 8.88
CA LEU A 105 5.70 1.59 8.02
C LEU A 105 4.77 1.93 6.85
N LEU A 106 4.73 3.22 6.50
CA LEU A 106 4.01 3.76 5.34
C LEU A 106 5.06 4.25 4.35
N GLY A 107 5.02 3.78 3.11
CA GLY A 107 6.05 4.04 2.10
C GLY A 107 5.48 4.24 0.71
#